data_AF-A0A9C9TH54-F1
#
_entry.id   AF-A0A9C9TH54-F1
#
_cell.length_a   1.000
_cell.length_b   1.000
_cell.length_c   1.000
_cell.angle_alpha   90.00
_cell.angle_beta   90.00
_cell.angle_gamma   90.00
#
_symmetry.space_group_name_H-M   'P 1'
#
loop_
_entity.id
_entity.type
_entity.pdbx_description
1 polymer ?
#
loop_
_entity_poly.entity_id
_entity_poly.type
_entity_poly.pdbx_seq_one_letter_code
_entity_poly.pdbx_strand_id
1 'polypeptide(L)'
;MFEIPPLDTVATATLAVGALFLLRYFLAMRRIWKVTGYRPSFQFGDYFRAMKRDAFGTELEPERRYAARQLVVGVVFIAAGLLLFGWLLASGTPVSLTA
;
A
#
# COMPACT_ATOMS: atom_id res chain seq x y z
N MET A 1 3.47 16.27 -27.60
CA MET A 1 2.40 15.28 -27.88
C MET A 1 2.28 14.41 -26.64
N PHE A 2 1.11 14.29 -26.03
CA PHE A 2 0.90 13.37 -24.90
C PHE A 2 0.69 11.97 -25.46
N GLU A 3 1.74 11.16 -25.42
CA GLU A 3 1.68 9.75 -25.81
C GLU A 3 1.13 8.97 -24.60
N ILE A 4 -0.03 8.33 -24.77
CA ILE A 4 -0.66 7.57 -23.70
C ILE A 4 0.12 6.26 -23.56
N PRO A 5 0.74 5.98 -22.40
CA PRO A 5 1.51 4.77 -22.23
C PRO A 5 0.62 3.52 -22.34
N PRO A 6 1.18 2.38 -22.79
CA PRO A 6 0.50 1.10 -22.80
C PRO A 6 -0.16 0.75 -21.45
N LEU A 7 -1.37 0.19 -21.51
CA LEU A 7 -2.20 -0.09 -20.32
C LEU A 7 -1.54 -1.09 -19.34
N ASP A 8 -0.74 -2.01 -19.84
CA ASP A 8 0.09 -2.94 -19.07
C ASP A 8 1.18 -2.21 -18.27
N THR A 9 1.83 -1.20 -18.86
CA THR A 9 2.79 -0.33 -18.20
C THR A 9 2.10 0.48 -17.09
N VAL A 10 0.89 0.97 -17.34
CA VAL A 10 0.10 1.68 -16.31
C VAL A 10 -0.28 0.74 -15.17
N ALA A 11 -0.74 -0.48 -15.47
CA ALA A 11 -1.13 -1.46 -14.45
C ALA A 11 0.06 -1.85 -13.56
N THR A 12 1.21 -2.16 -14.17
CA THR A 12 2.46 -2.52 -13.45
C THR A 12 2.98 -1.35 -12.62
N ALA A 13 3.01 -0.13 -13.17
CA ALA A 13 3.41 1.07 -12.43
C ALA A 13 2.48 1.33 -11.23
N THR A 14 1.17 1.16 -11.41
CA THR A 14 0.17 1.34 -10.34
C THR A 14 0.39 0.33 -9.20
N LEU A 15 0.64 -0.94 -9.54
CA LEU A 15 1.00 -1.97 -8.55
C LEU A 15 2.31 -1.66 -7.83
N ALA A 16 3.36 -1.25 -8.57
CA ALA A 16 4.65 -0.89 -7.99
C ALA A 16 4.53 0.31 -7.03
N VAL A 17 3.82 1.36 -7.41
CA VAL A 17 3.53 2.50 -6.55
C VAL A 17 2.78 2.07 -5.30
N GLY A 18 1.73 1.25 -5.46
CA GLY A 18 0.99 0.70 -4.33
C GLY A 18 1.88 -0.11 -3.37
N ALA A 19 2.76 -0.95 -3.89
CA ALA A 19 3.74 -1.71 -3.10
C ALA A 19 4.72 -0.80 -2.35
N LEU A 20 5.20 0.28 -2.97
CA LEU A 20 6.06 1.27 -2.32
C LEU A 20 5.33 1.99 -1.16
N PHE A 21 4.04 2.27 -1.32
CA PHE A 21 3.23 2.84 -0.24
C PHE A 21 3.04 1.85 0.92
N LEU A 22 2.84 0.55 0.63
CA LEU A 22 2.82 -0.48 1.66
C LEU A 22 4.18 -0.64 2.36
N LEU A 23 5.28 -0.55 1.62
CA LEU A 23 6.62 -0.57 2.22
C LEU A 23 6.84 0.62 3.14
N ARG A 24 6.45 1.83 2.70
CA ARG A 24 6.51 3.03 3.55
C ARG A 24 5.66 2.87 4.80
N TYR A 25 4.45 2.32 4.67
CA TYR A 25 3.59 2.00 5.80
C TYR A 25 4.28 1.06 6.78
N PHE A 26 4.87 -0.02 6.28
CA PHE A 26 5.59 -1.00 7.08
C PHE A 26 6.75 -0.37 7.86
N LEU A 27 7.53 0.50 7.22
CA LEU A 27 8.63 1.21 7.87
C LEU A 27 8.14 2.19 8.94
N ALA A 28 7.05 2.93 8.67
CA ALA A 28 6.44 3.84 9.64
C ALA A 28 5.94 3.08 10.87
N MET A 29 5.23 1.96 10.65
CA MET A 29 4.75 1.11 11.73
C MET A 29 5.90 0.47 12.52
N ARG A 30 6.97 0.02 11.84
CA ARG A 30 8.18 -0.50 12.49
C ARG A 30 8.85 0.55 13.39
N ARG A 31 8.83 1.82 12.99
CA ARG A 31 9.33 2.92 13.82
C ARG A 31 8.47 3.10 15.07
N ILE A 32 7.14 3.14 14.90
CA ILE A 32 6.18 3.25 16.02
C ILE A 32 6.40 2.10 17.02
N TRP A 33 6.51 0.86 16.54
CA TRP A 33 6.72 -0.31 17.40
C TRP A 33 8.02 -0.26 18.19
N LYS A 34 9.10 0.28 17.61
CA LYS A 34 10.36 0.49 18.33
C LYS A 34 10.18 1.50 19.47
N VAL A 35 9.43 2.58 19.23
CA VAL A 35 9.19 3.63 20.24
C VAL A 35 8.30 3.10 21.38
N THR A 36 7.24 2.36 21.04
CA THR A 36 6.31 1.82 22.04
C THR A 36 6.81 0.55 22.75
N GLY A 37 7.97 0.02 22.37
CA GLY A 37 8.46 -1.29 22.84
C GLY A 37 7.55 -2.46 22.44
N TYR A 38 6.69 -2.27 21.43
CA TYR A 38 5.74 -3.28 21.01
C TYR A 38 6.48 -4.36 20.21
N ARG A 39 6.30 -5.63 20.59
CA ARG A 39 6.80 -6.77 19.80
C ARG A 39 5.71 -7.17 18.81
N PRO A 40 5.88 -6.88 17.51
CA PRO A 40 4.89 -7.29 16.52
C PRO A 40 4.79 -8.80 16.51
N SER A 41 3.57 -9.32 16.65
CA SER A 41 3.29 -10.70 16.30
C SER A 41 3.12 -10.76 14.77
N PHE A 42 3.39 -11.90 14.14
CA PHE A 42 3.09 -12.10 12.71
C PHE A 42 1.57 -12.10 12.40
N GLN A 43 0.72 -11.66 13.33
CA GLN A 43 -0.71 -11.55 13.12
C GLN A 43 -1.03 -10.31 12.27
N PHE A 44 -1.83 -10.53 11.23
CA PHE A 44 -2.38 -9.46 10.39
C PHE A 44 -3.08 -8.36 11.20
N GLY A 45 -3.68 -8.69 12.35
CA GLY A 45 -4.34 -7.72 13.23
C GLY A 45 -3.42 -6.61 13.75
N ASP A 46 -2.12 -6.88 13.93
CA ASP A 46 -1.16 -5.88 14.38
C ASP A 46 -0.86 -4.84 13.29
N TYR A 47 -0.93 -5.26 12.03
CA TYR A 47 -0.78 -4.38 10.88
C TYR A 47 -2.01 -3.55 10.57
N PHE A 48 -3.19 -3.83 11.13
CA PHE A 48 -4.36 -2.93 11.01
C PHE A 48 -4.52 -1.99 12.19
N ARG A 49 -3.62 -2.08 13.18
CA ARG A 49 -3.69 -1.27 14.41
C ARG A 49 -3.57 0.24 14.14
N ALA A 50 -2.90 0.67 13.06
CA ALA A 50 -2.85 2.09 12.66
C ALA A 50 -4.22 2.67 12.28
N MET A 51 -5.19 1.83 11.90
CA MET A 51 -6.55 2.28 11.63
C MET A 51 -7.38 2.49 12.89
N LYS A 52 -6.98 1.92 14.03
CA LYS A 52 -7.67 2.11 15.31
C LYS A 52 -7.25 3.44 15.94
N ARG A 53 -8.23 4.26 16.33
CA ARG A 53 -7.98 5.49 17.09
C ARG A 53 -7.38 5.16 18.45
N ASP A 54 -6.50 6.04 18.94
CA ASP A 54 -5.82 5.96 20.25
C ASP A 54 -4.99 4.70 20.49
N ALA A 55 -4.67 3.92 19.45
CA ALA A 55 -4.00 2.64 19.61
C ALA A 55 -2.54 2.71 20.10
N PHE A 56 -1.92 3.89 20.06
CA PHE A 56 -0.51 4.11 20.43
C PHE A 56 -0.33 5.32 21.37
N GLY A 57 -1.41 5.85 21.95
CA GLY A 57 -1.38 7.08 22.76
C GLY A 57 -1.36 8.37 21.93
N THR A 58 -1.65 9.49 22.60
CA THR A 58 -1.83 10.82 21.98
C THR A 58 -0.55 11.38 21.34
N GLU A 59 0.62 11.01 21.85
CA GLU A 59 1.92 11.46 21.34
C GLU A 59 2.24 10.89 19.95
N LEU A 60 1.82 9.64 19.68
CA LEU A 60 2.08 8.95 18.41
C LEU A 60 0.91 9.05 17.42
N GLU A 61 -0.14 9.75 17.80
CA GLU A 61 -1.35 9.99 17.01
C GLU A 61 -1.06 10.61 15.61
N PRO A 62 -0.11 11.57 15.46
CA PRO A 62 0.26 12.10 14.13
C PRO A 62 0.94 11.05 13.25
N GLU A 63 1.89 10.28 13.81
CA GLU A 63 2.59 9.22 13.09
C GLU A 63 1.62 8.10 12.68
N ARG A 64 0.68 7.74 13.57
CA ARG A 64 -0.39 6.79 13.26
C ARG A 64 -1.27 7.27 12.11
N ARG A 65 -1.70 8.55 12.11
CA ARG A 65 -2.51 9.11 11.02
C ARG A 65 -1.76 9.09 9.69
N TYR A 66 -0.47 9.40 9.70
CA TYR A 66 0.38 9.30 8.53
C TYR A 66 0.46 7.86 8.01
N ALA A 67 0.75 6.90 8.89
CA ALA A 67 0.78 5.48 8.55
C ALA A 67 -0.57 5.00 8.00
N ALA A 68 -1.68 5.34 8.65
CA ALA A 68 -3.02 4.99 8.18
C ALA A 68 -3.32 5.53 6.77
N ARG A 69 -2.91 6.77 6.47
CA ARG A 69 -3.04 7.33 5.11
C ARG A 69 -2.21 6.56 4.09
N GLN A 70 -0.97 6.18 4.43
CA GLN A 70 -0.14 5.39 3.53
C GLN A 70 -0.72 4.01 3.25
N LEU A 71 -1.32 3.38 4.27
CA LEU A 71 -2.01 2.11 4.10
C LEU A 71 -3.20 2.26 3.14
N VAL A 72 -4.06 3.26 3.36
CA VAL A 72 -5.22 3.50 2.48
C VAL A 72 -4.78 3.78 1.05
N VAL A 73 -3.82 4.69 0.86
CA VAL A 73 -3.32 5.04 -0.48
C VAL A 73 -2.69 3.82 -1.16
N GLY A 74 -1.85 3.07 -0.46
CA GLY A 74 -1.22 1.86 -0.98
C GLY A 74 -2.23 0.80 -1.39
N VAL A 75 -3.23 0.53 -0.54
CA VAL A 75 -4.32 -0.41 -0.83
C VAL A 75 -5.14 0.05 -2.04
N VAL A 76 -5.45 1.35 -2.15
CA VAL A 76 -6.19 1.89 -3.31
C VAL A 76 -5.41 1.69 -4.61
N PHE A 77 -4.11 2.00 -4.62
CA PHE A 77 -3.27 1.78 -5.81
C PHE A 77 -3.15 0.30 -6.16
N ILE A 78 -2.97 -0.58 -5.17
CA ILE A 78 -2.92 -2.03 -5.42
C ILE A 78 -4.26 -2.53 -5.97
N ALA A 79 -5.38 -2.14 -5.36
CA ALA A 79 -6.71 -2.54 -5.82
C ALA A 79 -6.97 -2.06 -7.24
N ALA A 80 -6.64 -0.81 -7.56
CA ALA A 80 -6.78 -0.27 -8.91
C ALA A 80 -5.89 -1.01 -9.92
N GLY A 81 -4.63 -1.29 -9.57
CA GLY A 81 -3.71 -2.05 -10.41
C GLY A 81 -4.20 -3.48 -10.66
N LEU A 82 -4.70 -4.17 -9.62
CA LEU A 82 -5.26 -5.51 -9.72
C LEU A 82 -6.56 -5.54 -10.54
N LEU A 83 -7.43 -4.54 -10.39
CA LEU A 83 -8.65 -4.41 -11.20
C LEU A 83 -8.31 -4.20 -12.67
N LEU A 84 -7.38 -3.30 -12.97
CA LEU A 84 -6.92 -3.07 -14.35
C LEU A 84 -6.26 -4.32 -14.94
N PHE A 85 -5.41 -4.99 -14.17
CA PHE A 85 -4.75 -6.22 -14.60
C PHE A 85 -5.75 -7.35 -14.84
N GLY A 86 -6.70 -7.55 -13.91
CA GLY A 86 -7.78 -8.53 -14.06
C GLY A 86 -8.68 -8.23 -15.25
N TRP A 87 -8.98 -6.96 -15.50
CA TRP A 87 -9.72 -6.52 -16.68
C TRP A 87 -8.95 -6.81 -17.98
N LEU A 88 -7.64 -6.52 -18.04
CA LEU A 88 -6.81 -6.80 -19.20
C LEU A 88 -6.74 -8.29 -19.54
N LEU A 89 -6.65 -9.14 -18.50
CA LEU A 89 -6.71 -10.60 -18.66
C LEU A 89 -8.08 -11.06 -19.15
N ALA A 90 -9.18 -10.53 -18.59
CA ALA A 90 -10.54 -10.89 -18.97
C ALA A 90 -10.90 -10.47 -20.41
N SER A 91 -10.29 -9.41 -20.91
CA SER A 91 -10.49 -8.90 -22.27
C SER A 91 -9.62 -9.58 -23.33
N GLY A 92 -8.76 -10.52 -22.95
CA GLY A 92 -7.88 -11.24 -23.89
C GLY A 92 -6.76 -10.38 -24.48
N THR A 93 -6.49 -9.22 -23.88
CA THR A 93 -5.42 -8.32 -24.32
C THR A 93 -4.07 -8.97 -23.99
N PRO A 94 -3.11 -9.06 -24.92
CA PRO A 94 -1.79 -9.60 -24.61
C PRO A 94 -1.11 -8.69 -23.58
N VAL A 95 -0.89 -9.24 -22.37
CA VAL A 95 -0.18 -8.55 -21.29
C VAL A 95 1.31 -8.87 -21.41
N SER A 96 2.11 -7.87 -21.79
CA SER A 96 3.56 -8.00 -21.83
C SER A 96 4.15 -7.57 -20.48
N LEU A 97 4.63 -8.54 -19.69
CA LEU A 97 5.40 -8.26 -18.49
C LEU A 97 6.85 -7.94 -18.90
N THR A 98 7.15 -6.70 -19.27
CA THR A 98 8.54 -6.26 -19.41
C THR A 98 9.15 -6.09 -18.02
N ALA A 99 9.96 -7.07 -17.63
CA ALA A 99 10.83 -7.05 -16.46
C ALA A 99 12.13 -6.27 -16.72
#